data_AF-A0A0B1SPV8-F1
#
_entry.id   AF-A0A0B1SPV8-F1
#
_cell.length_a   1.000
_cell.length_b   1.000
_cell.length_c   1.000
_cell.angle_alpha   90.00
_cell.angle_beta   90.00
_cell.angle_gamma   90.00
#
_symmetry.space_group_name_H-M   'P 1'
#
loop_
_entity.id
_entity.type
_entity.pdbx_description
1 polymer ?
#
loop_
_entity_poly.entity_id
_entity_poly.type
_entity_poly.pdbx_seq_one_letter_code
_entity_poly.pdbx_strand_id
1 'polypeptide(L)' 'MVPAVLMLAFFAVPYAAESFNCNNGAISDTVRSTYLDYHNKARRNVAKGIEPNKTGTLNPAKNMYKLVSKAKRF' A
#
# COMPACT_ATOMS: atom_id res chain seq x y z
N MET A 1 -29.70 -2.26 -20.15
CA MET A 1 -28.46 -2.65 -20.87
C MET A 1 -27.61 -1.40 -20.99
N VAL A 2 -26.71 -1.17 -20.04
CA VAL A 2 -25.85 0.04 -20.02
C VAL A 2 -24.70 -0.21 -21.01
N PRO A 3 -24.42 0.70 -21.96
CA PRO A 3 -23.52 0.43 -23.07
C PRO A 3 -22.07 0.27 -22.58
N ALA A 4 -21.36 -0.71 -23.15
CA ALA A 4 -20.01 -1.14 -22.77
C ALA A 4 -18.90 -0.07 -22.94
N VAL A 5 -19.24 1.14 -23.40
CA VAL A 5 -18.30 2.21 -23.73
C VAL A 5 -17.91 3.06 -22.50
N LEU A 6 -18.68 3.00 -21.41
CA LEU A 6 -18.46 3.85 -20.23
C LEU A 6 -17.40 3.34 -19.22
N MET A 7 -16.73 2.22 -19.49
CA MET A 7 -15.73 1.63 -18.56
C MET A 7 -14.28 2.04 -18.84
N LEU A 8 -13.96 2.66 -19.98
CA LEU A 8 -12.58 2.90 -20.41
C LEU A 8 -11.92 4.17 -19.83
N ALA A 9 -12.61 4.94 -19.00
CA ALA A 9 -12.08 6.17 -18.39
C ALA A 9 -11.81 6.06 -16.88
N PHE A 10 -11.79 4.85 -16.32
CA PHE A 10 -11.43 4.63 -14.92
C PHE A 10 -9.91 4.56 -14.77
N PHE A 11 -9.33 5.73 -14.49
CA PHE A 11 -8.13 5.94 -13.69
C PHE A 11 -6.78 5.50 -14.27
N ALA A 12 -6.21 6.35 -15.14
CA ALA A 12 -4.80 6.68 -14.95
C ALA A 12 -4.70 7.52 -13.66
N VAL A 13 -4.76 6.90 -12.48
CA VAL A 13 -4.28 7.57 -11.26
C VAL A 13 -2.77 7.66 -11.45
N PRO A 14 -2.16 8.84 -11.62
CA PRO A 14 -0.73 8.96 -11.42
C PRO A 14 -0.44 8.56 -9.98
N TYR A 15 0.03 7.33 -9.77
CA TYR A 15 0.67 6.92 -8.53
C TYR A 15 1.95 7.75 -8.42
N ALA A 16 1.86 8.89 -7.76
CA ALA A 16 3.03 9.65 -7.37
C ALA A 16 3.86 8.76 -6.45
N ALA A 17 4.92 8.17 -7.00
CA ALA A 17 5.87 7.41 -6.21
C ALA A 17 6.57 8.39 -5.28
N GLU A 18 6.48 8.17 -3.96
CA GLU A 18 7.24 8.98 -3.02
C GLU A 18 8.75 8.83 -3.31
N SER A 19 9.49 9.93 -3.28
CA SER A 19 10.95 9.88 -3.44
C SER A 19 11.55 9.29 -2.18
N PHE A 20 12.07 8.07 -2.26
CA PHE A 20 12.59 7.38 -1.07
C PHE A 20 14.03 7.75 -0.73
N ASN A 21 14.71 8.52 -1.58
CA ASN A 21 16.10 8.97 -1.41
C ASN A 21 17.06 7.81 -1.06
N CYS A 22 16.78 6.64 -1.60
CA CYS A 22 17.59 5.44 -1.42
C CYS A 22 18.76 5.47 -2.40
N ASN A 23 20.00 5.46 -1.89
CA ASN A 23 21.21 5.45 -2.73
C ASN A 23 21.46 4.10 -3.47
N ASN A 24 20.63 3.08 -3.21
CA ASN A 24 20.70 1.80 -3.91
C ASN A 24 19.70 1.79 -5.08
N GLY A 25 20.18 1.66 -6.31
CA GLY A 25 19.35 1.59 -7.52
C GLY A 25 18.71 0.23 -7.81
N ALA A 26 18.94 -0.81 -6.99
CA ALA A 26 18.47 -2.17 -7.25
C ALA A 26 16.93 -2.29 -7.41
N ILE A 27 16.17 -1.38 -6.81
CA ILE A 27 14.72 -1.27 -6.98
C ILE A 27 14.34 0.20 -7.21
N SER A 28 13.30 0.44 -8.00
CA SER A 28 12.79 1.80 -8.24
C SER A 28 11.95 2.31 -7.07
N ASP A 29 11.76 3.62 -6.98
CA ASP A 29 10.90 4.24 -5.98
C ASP A 29 9.44 3.82 -6.13
N THR A 30 8.97 3.57 -7.36
CA THR A 30 7.64 3.00 -7.59
C THR A 30 7.48 1.65 -6.89
N VAL A 31 8.46 0.76 -7.03
CA VAL A 31 8.43 -0.56 -6.38
C VAL A 31 8.46 -0.42 -4.86
N ARG A 32 9.28 0.49 -4.33
CA ARG A 32 9.30 0.81 -2.89
C ARG A 32 7.95 1.33 -2.39
N SER A 33 7.29 2.20 -3.15
CA SER A 33 5.95 2.71 -2.81
C SER A 33 4.94 1.58 -2.74
N THR A 34 4.93 0.71 -3.76
CA THR A 34 4.03 -0.45 -3.80
C THR A 34 4.19 -1.33 -2.55
N TYR A 35 5.43 -1.63 -2.15
CA TYR A 35 5.67 -2.40 -0.92
C TYR A 35 5.21 -1.65 0.33
N LEU A 36 5.57 -0.37 0.48
CA LEU A 36 5.21 0.40 1.66
C LEU A 36 3.69 0.55 1.81
N ASP A 37 3.00 0.80 0.70
CA ASP A 37 1.54 0.96 0.66
C ASP A 37 0.83 -0.36 0.94
N TYR A 38 1.31 -1.47 0.38
CA TYR A 38 0.78 -2.79 0.65
C TYR A 38 0.83 -3.12 2.15
N HIS A 39 1.99 -2.90 2.79
CA HIS A 39 2.14 -3.14 4.22
C HIS A 39 1.26 -2.22 5.05
N ASN A 40 1.23 -0.93 4.74
CA ASN A 40 0.42 0.03 5.49
C ASN A 40 -1.08 -0.21 5.34
N LYS A 41 -1.54 -0.65 4.17
CA LYS A 41 -2.93 -1.06 3.95
C LYS A 41 -3.29 -2.29 4.78
N ALA A 42 -2.46 -3.34 4.77
CA ALA A 42 -2.68 -4.53 5.57
C ALA A 42 -2.67 -4.20 7.08
N ARG A 43 -1.69 -3.42 7.56
CA ARG A 43 -1.62 -2.97 8.96
C ARG A 43 -2.86 -2.19 9.39
N ARG A 44 -3.38 -1.31 8.52
CA ARG A 44 -4.63 -0.57 8.77
C ARG A 44 -5.83 -1.50 8.86
N ASN A 45 -5.92 -2.50 7.99
CA ASN A 45 -7.02 -3.47 8.03
C ASN A 45 -6.98 -4.32 9.30
N VAL A 46 -5.79 -4.76 9.73
CA VAL A 46 -5.60 -5.44 11.02
C VAL A 46 -6.00 -4.53 12.18
N ALA A 47 -5.59 -3.26 12.17
CA ALA A 47 -5.98 -2.30 13.21
C ALA A 47 -7.50 -2.14 13.33
N LYS A 48 -8.22 -2.24 12.20
CA LYS A 48 -9.68 -2.22 12.13
C LYS A 48 -10.36 -3.56 12.44
N GLY A 49 -9.62 -4.66 12.56
CA GLY A 49 -10.16 -6.00 12.79
C GLY A 49 -10.91 -6.59 11.58
N ILE A 50 -10.63 -6.10 10.37
CA ILE A 50 -11.30 -6.56 9.13
C ILE A 50 -10.40 -7.43 8.25
N GLU A 51 -9.14 -7.61 8.63
CA GLU A 51 -8.21 -8.43 7.86
C GLU A 51 -8.56 -9.92 8.04
N PRO A 52 -8.77 -10.68 6.95
CA PRO A 52 -9.16 -12.08 7.04
C PRO A 52 -8.06 -12.95 7.64
N ASN A 53 -8.46 -13.98 8.38
CA ASN A 53 -7.59 -15.05 8.89
C ASN A 53 -8.06 -16.40 8.32
N LYS A 54 -7.32 -17.49 8.59
CA LYS A 54 -7.73 -18.86 8.22
C LYS A 54 -9.16 -19.19 8.68
N THR A 55 -9.58 -18.60 9.80
CA THR A 55 -10.96 -18.65 10.29
C THR A 55 -11.31 -17.29 10.88
N GLY A 56 -12.38 -16.65 10.40
CA GLY A 56 -12.79 -15.31 10.83
C GLY A 56 -11.83 -14.20 10.39
N THR A 57 -11.73 -13.14 11.20
CA THR A 57 -10.80 -12.02 11.00
C THR A 57 -9.75 -11.97 12.11
N LEU A 58 -8.64 -11.30 11.85
CA LEU A 58 -7.66 -10.95 12.88
C LEU A 58 -8.28 -9.97 13.89
N ASN A 59 -7.92 -10.12 15.17
CA ASN A 59 -8.37 -9.20 16.21
C ASN A 59 -7.90 -7.76 15.92
N PRO A 60 -8.71 -6.75 16.27
CA PRO A 60 -8.32 -5.35 16.12
C PRO A 60 -7.10 -5.03 16.98
N ALA A 61 -6.25 -4.14 16.47
CA ALA A 61 -5.00 -3.75 17.14
C ALA A 61 -5.00 -2.27 17.53
N LYS A 62 -4.77 -2.00 18.82
CA LYS A 62 -4.44 -0.66 19.31
C LYS A 62 -2.99 -0.31 19.01
N ASN A 63 -2.70 0.98 18.78
CA ASN A 63 -1.34 1.50 18.58
C ASN A 63 -0.59 0.87 17.39
N MET A 64 -1.30 0.55 16.30
CA MET A 64 -0.69 0.05 15.06
C MET A 64 -0.13 1.21 14.22
N TYR A 65 1.14 1.56 14.44
CA TYR A 65 1.79 2.70 13.77
C TYR A 65 2.00 2.49 12.26
N LYS A 66 1.89 3.57 11.49
CA LYS A 66 2.21 3.60 10.05
C LYS A 66 3.71 3.40 9.86
N LEU A 67 4.09 2.54 8.91
CA LEU A 67 5.48 2.39 8.52
C LEU A 67 5.92 3.58 7.67
N VAL A 68 7.16 3.99 7.87
CA VAL A 68 7.87 4.96 7.02
C VAL A 68 9.05 4.25 6.39
N SER A 69 9.26 4.49 5.10
CA SER A 69 10.47 4.02 4.44
C SER A 69 11.68 4.78 4.97
N LYS A 70 12.75 4.06 5.29
CA LYS A 70 14.04 4.64 5.63
C LYS A 70 15.04 4.20 4.56
N ALA A 71 15.53 5.15 3.76
CA ALA A 71 16.77 4.93 3.04
C ALA A 71 17.88 4.70 4.07
N LYS A 72 18.63 3.60 3.94
CA LYS A 72 19.80 3.38 4.79
C LYS A 72 20.86 4.42 4.43
N ARG A 73 20.91 5.49 5.22
CA ARG A 73 21.96 6.50 5.19
C ARG A 73 23.15 5.90 5.92
N PHE A 74 24.03 5.25 5.16
CA PHE A 74 25.37 4.92 5.64
C PHE A 74 26.21 6.19 5.72
#